data_AF-A0A8C3BP25-F1
#
_entry.id   AF-A0A8C3BP25-F1
#
_cell.length_a   1.000
_cell.length_b   1.000
_cell.length_c   1.000
_cell.angle_alpha   90.00
_cell.angle_beta   90.00
_cell.angle_gamma   90.00
#
_symmetry.space_group_name_H-M   'P 1'
#
loop_
_entity.id
_entity.type
_entity.pdbx_description
1 polymer ?
#
loop_
_entity_poly.entity_id
_entity_poly.type
_entity_poly.pdbx_seq_one_letter_code
_entity_poly.pdbx_strand_id
1 'polypeptide(L)'
;MLGLAGRCAAAASAAARPGLSRGAGPANGLLPLLLSRGAGPAAATGSRRRYAAQPAPAAKAGASTGRIVAVIGAVVDVQFDEGLPPILNALEVQGRETRLVLEVAQHLGENTVRTIAMDGTEGLVRGQKVLDSGAPIRIPVGPETLGRIMNVIGEPIDERGPITTKQPSPAAGPDPLLWHRQGSQQLLSPQVSALLGRIPSAVGYQPTLATDMGTMQERITTTRKGSITSVQAIYVPADDLTDPAPATTFAHLDATTVLSRAIAELGIYPAVDPLDSTSRIMDPNIVGPEHYDVARGVQKILQDYKSLQDIIAILGMDELSEEDKLTVARARKIQRFLSQPFQVAEVFTGHMGKLVPLKETIKGFKQILAGEYDHLPEQAFYMVGPIEEAVAKAEKLAEEHA
;
A
#
# COMPACT_ATOMS: atom_id res chain seq x y z
N MET A 1 16.43 17.12 -34.86
CA MET A 1 17.59 16.33 -35.31
C MET A 1 18.62 16.33 -34.20
N LEU A 2 19.04 15.12 -33.79
CA LEU A 2 20.22 14.68 -33.02
C LEU A 2 20.88 15.67 -32.02
N GLY A 3 21.13 15.36 -30.75
CA GLY A 3 21.32 14.07 -30.08
C GLY A 3 22.79 13.94 -29.60
N LEU A 4 22.99 13.65 -28.31
CA LEU A 4 24.16 12.98 -27.67
C LEU A 4 23.85 12.98 -26.15
N ALA A 5 23.39 11.91 -25.49
CA ALA A 5 24.00 10.60 -25.19
C ALA A 5 25.26 10.70 -24.32
N GLY A 6 25.10 10.49 -23.01
CA GLY A 6 26.16 10.26 -22.03
C GLY A 6 25.77 9.13 -21.09
N ARG A 7 26.25 7.91 -21.37
CA ARG A 7 26.15 6.72 -20.53
C ARG A 7 27.41 6.62 -19.68
N CYS A 8 27.28 6.52 -18.35
CA CYS A 8 28.33 6.03 -17.47
C CYS A 8 28.00 4.59 -17.04
N ALA A 9 28.88 3.67 -17.41
CA ALA A 9 28.90 2.29 -16.94
C ALA A 9 30.05 2.15 -15.92
N ALA A 10 29.75 1.64 -14.73
CA ALA A 10 30.75 1.25 -13.75
C ALA A 10 30.84 -0.28 -13.70
N ALA A 11 32.03 -0.79 -13.99
CA ALA A 11 32.40 -2.19 -13.97
C ALA A 11 32.73 -2.65 -12.54
N ALA A 12 32.28 -3.85 -12.15
CA ALA A 12 32.76 -4.55 -10.97
C ALA A 12 33.48 -5.83 -11.39
N SER A 13 34.77 -5.87 -11.06
CA SER A 13 35.75 -6.93 -11.31
C SER A 13 35.51 -8.14 -10.41
N ALA A 14 35.50 -9.35 -10.99
CA ALA A 14 35.47 -10.62 -10.28
C ALA A 14 36.91 -11.14 -10.09
N ALA A 15 37.32 -11.28 -8.83
CA ALA A 15 38.62 -11.82 -8.44
C ALA A 15 38.63 -13.36 -8.50
N ALA A 16 39.60 -13.91 -9.22
CA ALA A 16 39.89 -15.34 -9.32
C ALA A 16 40.76 -15.81 -8.13
N ARG A 17 40.46 -17.01 -7.60
CA ARG A 17 41.37 -17.80 -6.75
C ARG A 17 41.84 -19.04 -7.53
N PRO A 18 43.14 -19.41 -7.50
CA PRO A 18 43.64 -20.57 -8.24
C PRO A 18 43.58 -21.85 -7.39
N GLY A 19 43.09 -22.93 -8.00
CA GLY A 19 43.09 -24.29 -7.47
C GLY A 19 44.02 -25.20 -8.28
N LEU A 20 44.81 -26.01 -7.56
CA LEU A 20 45.96 -26.79 -7.99
C LEU A 20 45.71 -27.94 -9.00
N SER A 21 46.82 -28.27 -9.67
CA SER A 21 47.09 -29.32 -10.66
C SER A 21 47.02 -30.79 -10.19
N ARG A 22 46.70 -31.71 -11.12
CA ARG A 22 47.57 -32.82 -11.63
C ARG A 22 46.73 -33.98 -12.21
N GLY A 23 47.20 -34.57 -13.32
CA GLY A 23 46.94 -35.98 -13.68
C GLY A 23 46.53 -36.23 -15.12
N ALA A 24 47.40 -36.88 -15.90
CA ALA A 24 47.29 -37.16 -17.33
C ALA A 24 47.02 -38.65 -17.62
N GLY A 25 46.44 -38.99 -18.79
CA GLY A 25 46.53 -40.33 -19.40
C GLY A 25 45.28 -40.77 -20.21
N PRO A 26 45.41 -41.54 -21.32
CA PRO A 26 44.72 -41.19 -22.57
C PRO A 26 43.86 -42.30 -23.25
N ALA A 27 43.07 -41.83 -24.24
CA ALA A 27 42.77 -42.41 -25.56
C ALA A 27 41.84 -43.64 -25.77
N ASN A 28 41.14 -43.55 -26.92
CA ASN A 28 40.35 -44.53 -27.71
C ASN A 28 38.85 -44.59 -27.40
N GLY A 29 37.92 -44.41 -28.34
CA GLY A 29 37.96 -44.26 -29.80
C GLY A 29 36.56 -44.58 -30.36
N LEU A 30 36.30 -44.15 -31.60
CA LEU A 30 35.16 -44.51 -32.48
C LEU A 30 33.89 -43.63 -32.43
N LEU A 31 33.88 -42.65 -33.32
CA LEU A 31 32.71 -42.20 -34.10
C LEU A 31 32.80 -42.83 -35.51
N PRO A 32 31.68 -43.06 -36.21
CA PRO A 32 31.27 -42.08 -37.22
C PRO A 32 29.74 -41.82 -37.22
N LEU A 33 29.29 -40.56 -37.24
CA LEU A 33 29.09 -39.72 -38.43
C LEU A 33 27.97 -40.24 -39.35
N LEU A 34 26.74 -39.77 -39.09
CA LEU A 34 25.68 -39.63 -40.10
C LEU A 34 25.03 -38.26 -39.93
N LEU A 35 25.44 -37.36 -40.82
CA LEU A 35 24.82 -36.07 -41.09
C LEU A 35 23.46 -36.29 -41.75
N SER A 36 22.39 -35.76 -41.15
CA SER A 36 21.28 -35.23 -41.95
C SER A 36 20.73 -33.97 -41.29
N ARG A 37 20.94 -32.85 -42.01
CA ARG A 37 20.44 -31.52 -41.73
C ARG A 37 18.91 -31.50 -41.59
N GLY A 38 18.43 -30.82 -40.56
CA GLY A 38 17.04 -30.37 -40.45
C GLY A 38 17.01 -29.12 -39.56
N ALA A 39 17.08 -27.94 -40.17
CA ALA A 39 16.92 -26.67 -39.50
C ALA A 39 15.45 -26.49 -39.08
N GLY A 40 15.17 -26.49 -37.78
CA GLY A 40 13.91 -26.06 -37.19
C GLY A 40 14.10 -24.73 -36.46
N PRO A 41 13.15 -23.77 -36.55
CA PRO A 41 13.33 -22.44 -35.99
C PRO A 41 13.33 -22.50 -34.46
N ALA A 42 14.23 -21.72 -33.87
CA ALA A 42 14.35 -21.54 -32.43
C ALA A 42 13.01 -21.08 -31.84
N ALA A 43 12.40 -21.94 -31.02
CA ALA A 43 11.23 -21.59 -30.23
C ALA A 43 11.65 -20.58 -29.15
N ALA A 44 11.19 -19.34 -29.31
CA ALA A 44 11.26 -18.33 -28.28
C ALA A 44 10.51 -18.83 -27.04
N THR A 45 11.25 -19.12 -25.98
CA THR A 45 10.72 -19.46 -24.65
C THR A 45 10.14 -18.21 -24.00
N GLY A 46 8.93 -17.82 -24.42
CA GLY A 46 8.07 -16.93 -23.66
C GLY A 46 7.53 -17.67 -22.44
N SER A 47 7.87 -17.18 -21.25
CA SER A 47 7.34 -17.67 -19.97
C SER A 47 5.80 -17.64 -20.00
N ARG A 48 5.18 -18.83 -20.06
CA ARG A 48 3.73 -19.01 -20.08
C ARG A 48 3.19 -18.89 -18.65
N ARG A 49 2.66 -17.72 -18.28
CA ARG A 49 1.79 -17.61 -17.10
C ARG A 49 0.43 -18.22 -17.42
N ARG A 50 0.27 -19.52 -17.15
CA ARG A 50 -1.06 -20.15 -17.09
C ARG A 50 -1.61 -19.94 -15.68
N TYR A 51 -2.46 -18.94 -15.50
CA TYR A 51 -3.26 -18.87 -14.28
C TYR A 51 -4.19 -20.10 -14.26
N ALA A 52 -4.12 -20.88 -13.18
CA ALA A 52 -5.01 -22.02 -12.95
C ALA A 52 -6.39 -21.51 -12.50
N ALA A 53 -7.08 -20.79 -13.38
CA ALA A 53 -8.47 -20.41 -13.14
C ALA A 53 -9.37 -21.59 -13.51
N GLN A 54 -10.08 -22.13 -12.52
CA GLN A 54 -11.38 -22.72 -12.85
C GLN A 54 -12.26 -21.55 -13.33
N PRO A 55 -12.94 -21.67 -14.49
CA PRO A 55 -13.84 -20.63 -14.93
C PRO A 55 -14.90 -20.41 -13.84
N ALA A 56 -15.06 -19.17 -13.42
CA ALA A 56 -16.26 -18.75 -12.69
C ALA A 56 -17.49 -19.26 -13.48
N PRO A 57 -18.60 -19.64 -12.78
CA PRO A 57 -19.72 -20.29 -13.44
C PRO A 57 -20.15 -19.51 -14.68
N ALA A 58 -20.17 -20.23 -15.80
CA ALA A 58 -20.50 -19.70 -17.12
C ALA A 58 -21.75 -18.81 -17.06
N ALA A 59 -21.71 -17.72 -17.84
CA ALA A 59 -22.81 -16.79 -18.02
C ALA A 59 -24.15 -17.54 -18.13
N LYS A 60 -25.16 -17.09 -17.38
CA LYS A 60 -26.50 -17.68 -17.47
C LYS A 60 -26.98 -17.63 -18.92
N ALA A 61 -27.60 -18.72 -19.38
CA ALA A 61 -28.28 -18.80 -20.67
C ALA A 61 -29.30 -17.63 -20.77
N GLY A 62 -29.04 -16.71 -21.70
CA GLY A 62 -29.74 -15.41 -21.83
C GLY A 62 -28.82 -14.18 -21.94
N ALA A 63 -27.49 -14.36 -21.81
CA ALA A 63 -26.50 -13.29 -21.94
C ALA A 63 -26.65 -12.51 -23.27
N SER A 64 -26.94 -11.22 -23.18
CA SER A 64 -26.86 -10.33 -24.33
C SER A 64 -25.43 -10.32 -24.86
N THR A 65 -25.29 -10.35 -26.18
CA THR A 65 -23.99 -10.38 -26.82
C THR A 65 -23.72 -9.04 -27.47
N GLY A 66 -22.54 -8.50 -27.21
CA GLY A 66 -22.07 -7.25 -27.79
C GLY A 66 -20.87 -7.46 -28.70
N ARG A 67 -20.48 -6.39 -29.39
CA ARG A 67 -19.29 -6.31 -30.23
C ARG A 67 -18.47 -5.09 -29.86
N ILE A 68 -17.15 -5.23 -29.86
CA ILE A 68 -16.24 -4.10 -29.61
C ILE A 68 -16.33 -3.12 -30.77
N VAL A 69 -16.62 -1.85 -30.48
CA VAL A 69 -16.66 -0.77 -31.47
C VAL A 69 -15.36 0.02 -31.46
N ALA A 70 -14.84 0.34 -30.28
CA ALA A 70 -13.62 1.11 -30.12
C ALA A 70 -12.82 0.65 -28.90
N VAL A 71 -11.50 0.84 -28.98
CA VAL A 71 -10.54 0.56 -27.91
C VAL A 71 -9.66 1.80 -27.76
N ILE A 72 -9.65 2.40 -26.58
CA ILE A 72 -8.91 3.62 -26.25
C ILE A 72 -8.17 3.39 -24.93
N GLY A 73 -6.94 2.88 -25.02
CA GLY A 73 -6.17 2.46 -23.83
C GLY A 73 -6.93 1.39 -23.05
N ALA A 74 -7.21 1.66 -21.77
CA ALA A 74 -7.98 0.76 -20.90
C ALA A 74 -9.51 0.85 -21.09
N VAL A 75 -9.99 1.83 -21.87
CA VAL A 75 -11.42 2.02 -22.12
C VAL A 75 -11.83 1.30 -23.40
N VAL A 76 -12.90 0.51 -23.33
CA VAL A 76 -13.42 -0.25 -24.46
C VAL A 76 -14.91 0.05 -24.63
N ASP A 77 -15.30 0.49 -25.82
CA ASP A 77 -16.69 0.73 -26.16
C ASP A 77 -17.28 -0.53 -26.80
N VAL A 78 -18.39 -1.02 -26.26
CA VAL A 78 -19.06 -2.26 -26.69
C VAL A 78 -20.50 -1.94 -27.06
N GLN A 79 -20.91 -2.31 -28.27
CA GLN A 79 -22.28 -2.14 -28.76
C GLN A 79 -23.04 -3.45 -28.65
N PHE A 80 -24.27 -3.38 -28.15
CA PHE A 80 -25.18 -4.51 -28.00
C PHE A 80 -26.32 -4.39 -29.01
N ASP A 81 -26.74 -5.50 -29.59
CA ASP A 81 -27.87 -5.52 -30.53
C ASP A 81 -29.20 -5.35 -29.77
N GLU A 82 -29.38 -6.12 -28.69
CA GLU A 82 -30.52 -6.03 -27.76
C GLU A 82 -30.05 -6.28 -26.32
N GLY A 83 -30.75 -5.70 -25.33
CA GLY A 83 -30.48 -5.93 -23.91
C GLY A 83 -29.20 -5.24 -23.41
N LEU A 84 -29.28 -3.93 -23.19
CA LEU A 84 -28.17 -3.12 -22.70
C LEU A 84 -27.81 -3.50 -21.24
N PRO A 85 -26.56 -3.95 -20.97
CA PRO A 85 -26.17 -4.32 -19.61
C PRO A 85 -26.20 -3.10 -18.66
N PRO A 86 -26.67 -3.26 -17.41
CA PRO A 86 -26.64 -2.19 -16.42
C PRO A 86 -25.21 -1.77 -16.06
N ILE A 87 -25.07 -0.56 -15.51
CA ILE A 87 -23.79 -0.05 -15.02
C ILE A 87 -23.26 -0.98 -13.92
N LEU A 88 -21.94 -1.19 -13.90
CA LEU A 88 -21.16 -2.12 -13.09
C LEU A 88 -21.19 -3.59 -13.54
N ASN A 89 -22.03 -4.00 -14.50
CA ASN A 89 -21.98 -5.39 -14.97
C ASN A 89 -20.61 -5.74 -15.56
N ALA A 90 -20.20 -6.98 -15.33
CA ALA A 90 -19.00 -7.57 -15.92
C ALA A 90 -19.33 -8.14 -17.29
N LEU A 91 -18.49 -7.84 -18.27
CA LEU A 91 -18.54 -8.38 -19.62
C LEU A 91 -17.28 -9.19 -19.89
N GLU A 92 -17.40 -10.30 -20.63
CA GLU A 92 -16.27 -11.17 -20.95
C GLU A 92 -15.98 -11.20 -22.44
N VAL A 93 -14.75 -10.85 -22.81
CA VAL A 93 -14.30 -10.84 -24.21
C VAL A 93 -14.00 -12.26 -24.69
N GLN A 94 -14.63 -12.67 -25.80
CA GLN A 94 -14.49 -14.01 -26.34
C GLN A 94 -13.31 -14.13 -27.32
N GLY A 95 -12.77 -15.35 -27.46
CA GLY A 95 -11.73 -15.65 -28.44
C GLY A 95 -10.33 -15.17 -28.05
N ARG A 96 -10.05 -15.09 -26.75
CA ARG A 96 -8.72 -14.79 -26.20
C ARG A 96 -8.17 -15.99 -25.44
N GLU A 97 -6.85 -16.14 -25.43
CA GLU A 97 -6.17 -17.15 -24.62
C GLU A 97 -6.23 -16.82 -23.12
N THR A 98 -6.07 -15.53 -22.80
CA THR A 98 -6.23 -15.00 -21.44
C THR A 98 -7.62 -14.40 -21.27
N ARG A 99 -8.25 -14.70 -20.14
CA ARG A 99 -9.57 -14.16 -19.80
C ARG A 99 -9.46 -12.66 -19.59
N LEU A 100 -10.27 -11.89 -20.32
CA LEU A 100 -10.37 -10.44 -20.15
C LEU A 100 -11.79 -10.07 -19.75
N VAL A 101 -11.90 -9.44 -18.58
CA VAL A 101 -13.15 -8.92 -18.04
C VAL A 101 -13.17 -7.40 -18.22
N LEU A 102 -14.29 -6.90 -18.70
CA LEU A 102 -14.59 -5.47 -18.81
C LEU A 102 -15.71 -5.12 -17.83
N GLU A 103 -15.64 -3.98 -17.16
CA GLU A 103 -16.72 -3.48 -16.30
C GLU A 103 -17.45 -2.33 -17.00
N VAL A 104 -18.78 -2.37 -17.02
CA VAL A 104 -19.59 -1.27 -17.58
C VAL A 104 -19.50 -0.03 -16.69
N ALA A 105 -18.96 1.07 -17.22
CA ALA A 105 -18.78 2.33 -16.50
C ALA A 105 -19.89 3.35 -16.80
N GLN A 106 -20.32 3.46 -18.07
CA GLN A 106 -21.37 4.38 -18.48
C GLN A 106 -22.07 3.91 -19.77
N HIS A 107 -23.27 4.45 -20.03
CA HIS A 107 -24.01 4.25 -21.27
C HIS A 107 -23.78 5.47 -22.18
N LEU A 108 -23.42 5.23 -23.45
CA LEU A 108 -23.13 6.30 -24.41
C LEU A 108 -24.35 6.66 -25.29
N GLY A 109 -25.35 5.77 -25.35
CA GLY A 109 -26.45 5.82 -26.34
C GLY A 109 -26.22 4.82 -27.48
N GLU A 110 -27.19 4.70 -28.40
CA GLU A 110 -27.11 3.79 -29.57
C GLU A 110 -26.77 2.33 -29.21
N ASN A 111 -27.34 1.86 -28.10
CA ASN A 111 -27.05 0.56 -27.48
C ASN A 111 -25.55 0.30 -27.21
N THR A 112 -24.78 1.36 -27.01
CA THR A 112 -23.34 1.28 -26.73
C THR A 112 -23.06 1.59 -25.26
N VAL A 113 -22.27 0.72 -24.64
CA VAL A 113 -21.72 0.91 -23.30
C VAL A 113 -20.23 1.22 -23.38
N ARG A 114 -19.78 2.12 -22.52
CA ARG A 114 -18.35 2.34 -22.29
C ARG A 114 -17.91 1.54 -21.08
N THR A 115 -16.86 0.77 -21.27
CA THR A 115 -16.36 -0.18 -20.29
C THR A 115 -14.91 0.07 -19.96
N ILE A 116 -14.48 -0.44 -18.82
CA ILE A 116 -13.10 -0.37 -18.35
C ILE A 116 -12.55 -1.79 -18.29
N ALA A 117 -11.41 -2.02 -18.91
CA ALA A 117 -10.73 -3.30 -18.90
C ALA A 117 -10.00 -3.55 -17.58
N MET A 118 -10.15 -4.75 -17.02
CA MET A 118 -9.47 -5.17 -15.78
C MET A 118 -8.05 -5.71 -16.02
N ASP A 119 -7.66 -5.90 -17.28
CA ASP A 119 -6.34 -6.36 -17.71
C ASP A 119 -5.99 -5.70 -19.07
N GLY A 120 -4.78 -5.96 -19.59
CA GLY A 120 -4.27 -5.41 -20.83
C GLY A 120 -5.23 -5.57 -22.02
N THR A 121 -5.45 -4.48 -22.74
CA THR A 121 -6.31 -4.42 -23.94
C THR A 121 -5.55 -4.75 -25.24
N GLU A 122 -4.29 -5.21 -25.14
CA GLU A 122 -3.53 -5.58 -26.33
C GLU A 122 -4.20 -6.73 -27.08
N GLY A 123 -4.16 -6.65 -28.41
CA GLY A 123 -4.77 -7.65 -29.30
C GLY A 123 -6.30 -7.60 -29.36
N LEU A 124 -6.96 -6.61 -28.77
CA LEU A 124 -8.39 -6.40 -29.00
C LEU A 124 -8.64 -5.84 -30.40
N VAL A 125 -9.63 -6.42 -31.08
CA VAL A 125 -10.00 -6.02 -32.44
C VAL A 125 -11.48 -5.61 -32.45
N ARG A 126 -11.79 -4.59 -33.26
CA ARG A 126 -13.19 -4.18 -33.49
C ARG A 126 -13.99 -5.34 -34.08
N GLY A 127 -15.24 -5.46 -33.66
CA GLY A 127 -16.14 -6.55 -34.04
C GLY A 127 -15.98 -7.82 -33.19
N GLN A 128 -14.96 -7.90 -32.31
CA GLN A 128 -14.79 -9.04 -31.41
C GLN A 128 -15.98 -9.17 -30.45
N LYS A 129 -16.43 -10.41 -30.27
CA LYS A 129 -17.63 -10.73 -29.49
C LYS A 129 -17.38 -10.58 -27.99
N VAL A 130 -18.33 -9.98 -27.30
CA VAL A 130 -18.35 -9.77 -25.86
C VAL A 130 -19.64 -10.36 -25.29
N LEU A 131 -19.54 -11.08 -24.17
CA LEU A 131 -20.69 -11.66 -23.47
C LEU A 131 -20.98 -10.87 -22.21
N ASP A 132 -22.25 -10.51 -21.97
CA ASP A 132 -22.67 -10.01 -20.67
C ASP A 132 -22.75 -11.17 -19.66
N SER A 133 -22.11 -11.02 -18.49
CA SER A 133 -22.23 -12.00 -17.42
C SER A 133 -23.56 -11.87 -16.65
N GLY A 134 -24.30 -10.77 -16.85
CA GLY A 134 -25.57 -10.47 -16.20
C GLY A 134 -25.44 -10.05 -14.74
N ALA A 135 -24.20 -9.90 -14.24
CA ALA A 135 -23.91 -9.46 -12.88
C ALA A 135 -22.61 -8.64 -12.84
N PRO A 136 -22.33 -7.88 -11.77
CA PRO A 136 -21.04 -7.25 -11.60
C PRO A 136 -19.95 -8.29 -11.25
N ILE A 137 -18.68 -7.88 -11.24
CA ILE A 137 -17.53 -8.78 -10.99
C ILE A 137 -17.67 -9.50 -9.64
N ARG A 138 -17.63 -10.83 -9.65
CA ARG A 138 -17.77 -11.67 -8.44
C ARG A 138 -16.43 -12.28 -8.05
N ILE A 139 -16.09 -12.09 -6.77
CA ILE A 139 -14.84 -12.57 -6.18
C ILE A 139 -15.18 -13.71 -5.18
N PRO A 140 -14.36 -14.77 -5.08
CA PRO A 140 -14.52 -15.79 -4.06
C PRO A 140 -14.33 -15.21 -2.65
N VAL A 141 -15.20 -15.58 -1.72
CA VAL A 141 -15.12 -15.18 -0.31
C VAL A 141 -15.27 -16.42 0.58
N GLY A 142 -14.72 -16.35 1.79
CA GLY A 142 -14.80 -17.42 2.79
C GLY A 142 -13.43 -17.77 3.39
N PRO A 143 -13.39 -18.63 4.42
CA PRO A 143 -12.14 -19.06 5.04
C PRO A 143 -11.15 -19.72 4.05
N GLU A 144 -11.65 -20.27 2.94
CA GLU A 144 -10.84 -20.93 1.91
C GLU A 144 -9.95 -19.95 1.13
N THR A 145 -10.17 -18.64 1.24
CA THR A 145 -9.32 -17.60 0.63
C THR A 145 -8.13 -17.21 1.51
N LEU A 146 -8.11 -17.62 2.78
CA LEU A 146 -7.04 -17.26 3.70
C LEU A 146 -5.69 -17.83 3.24
N GLY A 147 -4.68 -16.96 3.15
CA GLY A 147 -3.34 -17.32 2.68
C GLY A 147 -3.23 -17.55 1.17
N ARG A 148 -4.26 -17.18 0.40
CA ARG A 148 -4.24 -17.13 -1.07
C ARG A 148 -3.97 -15.72 -1.56
N ILE A 149 -3.34 -15.58 -2.72
CA ILE A 149 -3.17 -14.28 -3.39
C ILE A 149 -4.08 -14.28 -4.62
N MET A 150 -4.94 -13.26 -4.74
CA MET A 150 -5.89 -13.12 -5.84
C MET A 150 -5.79 -11.76 -6.52
N ASN A 151 -6.18 -11.70 -7.80
CA ASN A 151 -6.29 -10.46 -8.56
C ASN A 151 -7.68 -9.79 -8.36
N VAL A 152 -7.89 -8.67 -9.04
CA VAL A 152 -9.12 -7.85 -8.96
C VAL A 152 -10.38 -8.61 -9.41
N ILE A 153 -10.23 -9.60 -10.28
CA ILE A 153 -11.34 -10.45 -10.76
C ILE A 153 -11.52 -11.73 -9.94
N GLY A 154 -10.75 -11.89 -8.86
CA GLY A 154 -10.86 -13.02 -7.93
C GLY A 154 -10.12 -14.29 -8.33
N GLU A 155 -9.25 -14.23 -9.34
CA GLU A 155 -8.45 -15.38 -9.78
C GLU A 155 -7.16 -15.50 -8.96
N PRO A 156 -6.76 -16.73 -8.57
CA PRO A 156 -5.54 -16.95 -7.83
C PRO A 156 -4.30 -16.70 -8.70
N ILE A 157 -3.36 -15.92 -8.17
CA ILE A 157 -2.06 -15.63 -8.79
C ILE A 157 -0.88 -16.25 -8.05
N ASP A 158 -1.17 -17.14 -7.09
CA ASP A 158 -0.19 -17.79 -6.22
C ASP A 158 0.31 -19.15 -6.72
N GLU A 159 -0.13 -19.59 -7.90
CA GLU A 159 0.21 -20.91 -8.50
C GLU A 159 -0.21 -22.12 -7.65
N ARG A 160 -1.06 -21.94 -6.63
CA ARG A 160 -1.50 -23.02 -5.71
C ARG A 160 -2.80 -23.71 -6.16
N GLY A 161 -3.13 -23.63 -7.45
CA GLY A 161 -4.37 -24.18 -8.02
C GLY A 161 -5.61 -23.31 -7.78
N PRO A 162 -6.83 -23.78 -8.12
CA PRO A 162 -8.05 -22.99 -8.00
C PRO A 162 -8.43 -22.72 -6.53
N ILE A 163 -9.22 -21.66 -6.31
CA ILE A 163 -9.85 -21.39 -5.00
C ILE A 163 -11.26 -21.97 -5.06
N THR A 164 -11.50 -23.08 -4.35
CA THR A 164 -12.84 -23.67 -4.25
C THR A 164 -13.56 -23.09 -3.04
N THR A 165 -14.54 -22.21 -3.25
CA THR A 165 -15.39 -21.68 -2.17
C THR A 165 -16.80 -22.24 -2.25
N LYS A 166 -17.45 -22.37 -1.09
CA LYS A 166 -18.88 -22.77 -1.01
C LYS A 166 -19.83 -21.64 -1.38
N GLN A 167 -19.36 -20.40 -1.34
CA GLN A 167 -20.13 -19.20 -1.63
C GLN A 167 -19.33 -18.29 -2.57
N PRO A 168 -19.81 -18.02 -3.80
CA PRO A 168 -19.43 -16.78 -4.48
C PRO A 168 -20.09 -15.60 -3.74
N SER A 169 -19.48 -14.41 -3.76
CA SER A 169 -20.06 -13.20 -3.15
C SER A 169 -21.55 -13.03 -3.53
N PRO A 170 -22.45 -12.71 -2.57
CA PRO A 170 -23.89 -12.59 -2.85
C PRO A 170 -24.21 -11.46 -3.83
N ALA A 171 -25.25 -11.67 -4.64
CA ALA A 171 -25.76 -10.71 -5.62
C ALA A 171 -26.54 -9.56 -4.95
N ALA A 172 -26.36 -8.36 -5.48
CA ALA A 172 -26.88 -7.05 -5.10
C ALA A 172 -28.16 -6.98 -4.21
N GLY A 173 -28.09 -6.11 -3.20
CA GLY A 173 -29.17 -5.73 -2.29
C GLY A 173 -28.78 -4.45 -1.51
N PRO A 174 -29.74 -3.69 -0.94
CA PRO A 174 -29.52 -2.35 -0.38
C PRO A 174 -28.86 -2.30 1.01
N ASP A 175 -28.23 -3.40 1.47
CA ASP A 175 -27.59 -3.49 2.79
C ASP A 175 -26.18 -2.86 2.71
N PRO A 176 -25.77 -1.96 3.63
CA PRO A 176 -24.41 -1.37 3.68
C PRO A 176 -23.27 -2.41 3.70
N LEU A 177 -23.57 -3.69 3.98
CA LEU A 177 -22.63 -4.81 4.01
C LEU A 177 -22.46 -5.57 2.67
N LEU A 178 -23.15 -5.19 1.60
CA LEU A 178 -22.94 -5.87 0.32
C LEU A 178 -21.70 -5.31 -0.39
N TRP A 179 -20.73 -6.20 -0.61
CA TRP A 179 -19.45 -6.04 -1.31
C TRP A 179 -19.55 -5.45 -2.75
N HIS A 180 -20.74 -4.99 -3.18
CA HIS A 180 -21.08 -4.85 -4.59
C HIS A 180 -21.39 -3.45 -5.11
N ARG A 181 -21.10 -2.39 -4.37
CA ARG A 181 -20.83 -1.09 -5.02
C ARG A 181 -19.32 -0.86 -5.06
N GLN A 182 -18.77 -0.96 -6.27
CA GLN A 182 -17.45 -0.47 -6.67
C GLN A 182 -16.22 -1.27 -6.17
N GLY A 183 -16.26 -2.60 -6.25
CA GLY A 183 -15.10 -3.48 -5.96
C GLY A 183 -13.89 -3.35 -6.90
N SER A 184 -13.96 -2.51 -7.93
CA SER A 184 -12.91 -2.35 -8.95
C SER A 184 -12.63 -0.90 -9.32
N GLN A 185 -13.35 0.08 -8.74
CA GLN A 185 -13.32 1.48 -9.20
C GLN A 185 -12.58 2.46 -8.29
N GLN A 186 -12.26 2.11 -7.04
CA GLN A 186 -11.85 3.11 -6.06
C GLN A 186 -10.35 3.47 -6.03
N LEU A 187 -9.58 2.91 -6.94
CA LEU A 187 -8.23 3.37 -7.24
C LEU A 187 -8.02 3.59 -8.75
N LEU A 188 -9.10 3.92 -9.47
CA LEU A 188 -8.96 4.32 -10.87
C LEU A 188 -8.63 5.80 -10.95
N SER A 189 -7.33 5.99 -11.06
CA SER A 189 -6.59 7.22 -11.32
C SER A 189 -7.35 8.28 -12.13
N PRO A 190 -6.95 9.56 -11.96
CA PRO A 190 -7.25 10.65 -12.89
C PRO A 190 -7.24 10.26 -14.38
N GLN A 191 -6.39 9.29 -14.73
CA GLN A 191 -6.22 8.76 -16.08
C GLN A 191 -7.50 8.10 -16.62
N VAL A 192 -8.22 7.31 -15.82
CA VAL A 192 -9.44 6.67 -16.31
C VAL A 192 -10.57 7.68 -16.48
N SER A 193 -10.69 8.64 -15.56
CA SER A 193 -11.65 9.74 -15.71
C SER A 193 -11.39 10.56 -16.99
N ALA A 194 -10.12 10.82 -17.30
CA ALA A 194 -9.73 11.48 -18.54
C ALA A 194 -10.09 10.65 -19.78
N LEU A 195 -9.84 9.33 -19.77
CA LEU A 195 -10.21 8.43 -20.88
C LEU A 195 -11.73 8.29 -21.05
N LEU A 196 -12.50 8.43 -19.97
CA LEU A 196 -13.97 8.46 -20.03
C LEU A 196 -14.50 9.77 -20.63
N GLY A 197 -13.66 10.78 -20.82
CA GLY A 197 -14.03 12.09 -21.36
C GLY A 197 -14.63 13.03 -20.32
N ARG A 198 -14.41 12.77 -19.02
CA ARG A 198 -14.87 13.67 -17.95
C ARG A 198 -13.93 14.87 -17.86
N ILE A 199 -14.51 16.06 -17.63
CA ILE A 199 -13.72 17.27 -17.40
C ILE A 199 -12.96 17.11 -16.08
N PRO A 200 -11.63 17.32 -16.06
CA PRO A 200 -10.86 17.20 -14.84
C PRO A 200 -11.21 18.32 -13.84
N SER A 201 -11.07 17.99 -12.56
CA SER A 201 -11.20 18.92 -11.44
C SER A 201 -9.83 19.49 -11.04
N ALA A 202 -9.74 20.08 -9.85
CA ALA A 202 -8.50 20.60 -9.27
C ALA A 202 -7.35 19.58 -9.34
N VAL A 203 -6.16 20.07 -9.70
CA VAL A 203 -4.91 19.28 -9.77
C VAL A 203 -5.00 18.09 -10.75
N GLY A 204 -6.02 18.06 -11.63
CA GLY A 204 -6.21 17.01 -12.62
C GLY A 204 -7.01 15.80 -12.14
N TYR A 205 -7.50 15.79 -10.89
CA TYR A 205 -8.30 14.69 -10.36
C TYR A 205 -9.68 14.58 -11.02
N GLN A 206 -10.29 13.40 -10.88
CA GLN A 206 -11.66 13.17 -11.32
C GLN A 206 -12.66 14.09 -10.56
N PRO A 207 -13.72 14.57 -11.22
CA PRO A 207 -14.76 15.37 -10.56
C PRO A 207 -15.56 14.56 -9.54
N THR A 208 -15.53 13.23 -9.62
CA THR A 208 -16.22 12.29 -8.71
C THR A 208 -15.36 11.85 -7.54
N LEU A 209 -14.18 12.44 -7.31
CA LEU A 209 -13.21 12.00 -6.28
C LEU A 209 -13.86 11.85 -4.90
N ALA A 210 -14.61 12.87 -4.47
CA ALA A 210 -15.27 12.87 -3.16
C ALA A 210 -16.35 11.79 -3.03
N THR A 211 -17.17 11.61 -4.06
CA THR A 211 -18.21 10.58 -4.06
C THR A 211 -17.63 9.17 -4.10
N ASP A 212 -16.60 8.95 -4.93
CA ASP A 212 -15.96 7.65 -5.08
C ASP A 212 -15.19 7.26 -3.81
N MET A 213 -14.51 8.22 -3.17
CA MET A 213 -13.87 8.00 -1.88
C MET A 213 -14.90 7.74 -0.79
N GLY A 214 -15.98 8.53 -0.72
CA GLY A 214 -17.03 8.36 0.28
C GLY A 214 -17.70 6.99 0.20
N THR A 215 -18.06 6.52 -1.00
CA THR A 215 -18.64 5.18 -1.17
C THR A 215 -17.67 4.07 -0.79
N MET A 216 -16.35 4.30 -0.84
CA MET A 216 -15.33 3.33 -0.39
C MET A 216 -15.29 3.26 1.11
N GLN A 217 -15.09 4.44 1.72
CA GLN A 217 -14.73 4.57 3.12
C GLN A 217 -15.92 4.23 4.02
N GLU A 218 -17.13 4.60 3.63
CA GLU A 218 -18.35 4.29 4.41
C GLU A 218 -18.64 2.79 4.52
N ARG A 219 -18.06 1.96 3.64
CA ARG A 219 -18.16 0.49 3.72
C ARG A 219 -17.27 -0.08 4.82
N ILE A 220 -16.22 0.65 5.19
CA ILE A 220 -15.26 0.27 6.21
C ILE A 220 -15.77 0.82 7.54
N THR A 221 -16.66 0.08 8.17
CA THR A 221 -17.26 0.51 9.44
C THR A 221 -17.57 -0.66 10.35
N THR A 222 -17.95 -0.34 11.59
CA THR A 222 -18.40 -1.31 12.58
C THR A 222 -19.91 -1.43 12.54
N THR A 223 -20.40 -2.66 12.43
CA THR A 223 -21.83 -3.00 12.40
C THR A 223 -22.20 -3.91 13.56
N ARG A 224 -23.49 -4.21 13.72
CA ARG A 224 -23.97 -5.19 14.72
C ARG A 224 -23.49 -6.62 14.47
N LYS A 225 -23.08 -6.96 13.24
CA LYS A 225 -22.61 -8.31 12.87
C LYS A 225 -21.11 -8.48 13.09
N GLY A 226 -20.34 -7.39 13.09
CA GLY A 226 -18.89 -7.41 13.20
C GLY A 226 -18.28 -6.05 12.90
N SER A 227 -16.97 -5.95 13.09
CA SER A 227 -16.18 -4.73 12.91
C SER A 227 -15.08 -4.91 11.86
N ILE A 228 -14.85 -3.89 11.05
CA ILE A 228 -13.68 -3.81 10.17
C ILE A 228 -12.81 -2.66 10.66
N THR A 229 -11.58 -2.95 11.06
CA THR A 229 -10.57 -1.94 11.38
C THR A 229 -9.58 -1.86 10.23
N SER A 230 -9.64 -0.80 9.43
CA SER A 230 -8.71 -0.61 8.31
C SER A 230 -7.50 0.22 8.72
N VAL A 231 -6.32 -0.23 8.33
CA VAL A 231 -5.11 0.59 8.34
C VAL A 231 -4.78 0.89 6.88
N GLN A 232 -4.85 2.16 6.50
CA GLN A 232 -4.71 2.61 5.11
C GLN A 232 -3.44 3.44 4.96
N ALA A 233 -2.57 3.03 4.03
CA ALA A 233 -1.40 3.81 3.65
C ALA A 233 -1.79 4.83 2.58
N ILE A 234 -1.72 6.11 2.92
CA ILE A 234 -2.05 7.22 2.02
C ILE A 234 -0.74 7.85 1.56
N TYR A 235 -0.53 7.84 0.25
CA TYR A 235 0.58 8.56 -0.35
C TYR A 235 0.21 10.04 -0.49
N VAL A 236 1.05 10.91 0.04
CA VAL A 236 0.92 12.36 -0.08
C VAL A 236 1.84 12.82 -1.23
N PRO A 237 1.28 13.26 -2.38
CA PRO A 237 2.10 13.72 -3.49
C PRO A 237 2.92 14.95 -3.08
N ALA A 238 4.24 14.90 -3.35
CA ALA A 238 5.16 16.02 -3.08
C ALA A 238 5.12 16.56 -1.63
N ASP A 239 4.77 15.71 -0.66
CA ASP A 239 4.61 16.08 0.75
C ASP A 239 3.56 17.20 0.98
N ASP A 240 2.61 17.40 0.05
CA ASP A 240 1.53 18.39 0.12
C ASP A 240 0.21 17.80 0.66
N LEU A 241 -0.10 18.10 1.93
CA LEU A 241 -1.34 17.69 2.59
C LEU A 241 -2.60 18.40 2.05
N THR A 242 -2.43 19.48 1.29
CA THR A 242 -3.55 20.24 0.71
C THR A 242 -4.02 19.67 -0.63
N ASP A 243 -3.32 18.66 -1.16
CA ASP A 243 -3.75 17.93 -2.35
C ASP A 243 -5.17 17.34 -2.15
N PRO A 244 -6.06 17.41 -3.15
CA PRO A 244 -7.45 16.96 -3.02
C PRO A 244 -7.60 15.50 -2.56
N ALA A 245 -6.67 14.60 -2.93
CA ALA A 245 -6.77 13.18 -2.57
C ALA A 245 -6.57 12.91 -1.07
N PRO A 246 -5.44 13.31 -0.44
CA PRO A 246 -5.29 13.17 1.01
C PRO A 246 -6.32 14.00 1.76
N ALA A 247 -6.61 15.23 1.34
CA ALA A 247 -7.59 16.09 2.01
C ALA A 247 -9.01 15.47 2.07
N THR A 248 -9.46 14.85 0.96
CA THR A 248 -10.75 14.14 0.93
C THR A 248 -10.70 12.88 1.79
N THR A 249 -9.58 12.17 1.79
CA THR A 249 -9.45 10.91 2.54
C THR A 249 -9.43 11.15 4.04
N PHE A 250 -8.74 12.20 4.51
CA PHE A 250 -8.64 12.55 5.92
C PHE A 250 -9.99 12.83 6.58
N ALA A 251 -10.97 13.33 5.81
CA ALA A 251 -12.32 13.56 6.34
C ALA A 251 -13.05 12.28 6.78
N HIS A 252 -12.62 11.11 6.29
CA HIS A 252 -13.21 9.81 6.62
C HIS A 252 -12.42 9.02 7.68
N LEU A 253 -11.23 9.48 8.08
CA LEU A 253 -10.38 8.72 9.00
C LEU A 253 -10.66 9.11 10.45
N ASP A 254 -10.82 8.10 11.31
CA ASP A 254 -10.92 8.30 12.76
C ASP A 254 -9.56 8.61 13.42
N ALA A 255 -8.47 8.20 12.78
CA ALA A 255 -7.10 8.49 13.22
C ALA A 255 -6.19 8.68 12.02
N THR A 256 -5.33 9.70 12.11
CA THR A 256 -4.30 10.00 11.12
C THR A 256 -2.93 9.81 11.75
N THR A 257 -2.08 8.99 11.12
CA THR A 257 -0.68 8.83 11.51
C THR A 257 0.17 9.38 10.39
N VAL A 258 0.72 10.58 10.60
CA VAL A 258 1.54 11.27 9.60
C VAL A 258 2.98 10.82 9.76
N LEU A 259 3.61 10.40 8.66
CA LEU A 259 5.02 10.02 8.64
C LEU A 259 5.84 11.15 8.03
N SER A 260 6.85 11.62 8.76
CA SER A 260 7.68 12.77 8.35
C SER A 260 9.08 12.34 7.93
N ARG A 261 9.56 12.88 6.81
CA ARG A 261 10.93 12.66 6.33
C ARG A 261 11.97 13.23 7.30
N ALA A 262 11.72 14.41 7.87
CA ALA A 262 12.66 15.06 8.78
C ALA A 262 12.92 14.22 10.05
N ILE A 263 11.91 13.51 10.55
CA ILE A 263 12.04 12.61 11.70
C ILE A 263 12.84 11.36 11.33
N ALA A 264 12.62 10.82 10.13
CA ALA A 264 13.39 9.67 9.62
C ALA A 264 14.88 10.01 9.44
N GLU A 265 15.21 11.23 8.98
CA GLU A 265 16.60 11.70 8.84
C GLU A 265 17.34 11.81 10.17
N LEU A 266 16.62 12.01 11.28
CA LEU A 266 17.16 11.95 12.64
C LEU A 266 17.42 10.50 13.12
N GLY A 267 17.09 9.50 12.31
CA GLY A 267 17.22 8.08 12.64
C GLY A 267 16.14 7.56 13.59
N ILE A 268 15.04 8.29 13.76
CA ILE A 268 13.93 7.93 14.67
C ILE A 268 12.92 7.09 13.90
N TYR A 269 12.72 5.85 14.36
CA TYR A 269 11.76 4.92 13.77
C TYR A 269 10.81 4.36 14.85
N PRO A 270 9.48 4.34 14.62
CA PRO A 270 8.81 4.82 13.41
C PRO A 270 8.84 6.35 13.28
N ALA A 271 8.90 6.87 12.05
CA ALA A 271 9.02 8.30 11.77
C ALA A 271 7.68 9.04 11.86
N VAL A 272 6.93 8.80 12.95
CA VAL A 272 5.62 9.42 13.21
C VAL A 272 5.82 10.84 13.69
N ASP A 273 5.10 11.79 13.08
CA ASP A 273 5.01 13.16 13.59
C ASP A 273 3.95 13.23 14.70
N PRO A 274 4.34 13.46 15.97
CA PRO A 274 3.42 13.45 17.10
C PRO A 274 2.53 14.70 17.19
N LEU A 275 2.86 15.77 16.45
CA LEU A 275 2.09 17.02 16.43
C LEU A 275 1.06 17.02 15.30
N ASP A 276 1.41 16.47 14.14
CA ASP A 276 0.51 16.38 12.98
C ASP A 276 -0.38 15.13 12.99
N SER A 277 -0.01 14.10 13.75
CA SER A 277 -0.85 12.90 13.93
C SER A 277 -2.00 13.17 14.90
N THR A 278 -3.21 12.75 14.54
CA THR A 278 -4.41 13.01 15.32
C THR A 278 -5.27 11.77 15.48
N SER A 279 -6.13 11.75 16.49
CA SER A 279 -7.11 10.69 16.68
C SER A 279 -8.38 11.22 17.33
N ARG A 280 -9.52 10.78 16.83
CA ARG A 280 -10.85 11.14 17.35
C ARG A 280 -11.12 10.56 18.73
N ILE A 281 -10.52 9.42 19.06
CA ILE A 281 -10.68 8.79 20.38
C ILE A 281 -9.84 9.48 21.46
N MET A 282 -9.02 10.48 21.10
CA MET A 282 -8.22 11.24 22.05
C MET A 282 -9.08 12.23 22.85
N ASP A 283 -9.98 11.67 23.66
CA ASP A 283 -10.93 12.36 24.53
C ASP A 283 -10.85 11.74 25.95
N PRO A 284 -10.83 12.56 27.03
CA PRO A 284 -10.75 12.05 28.40
C PRO A 284 -11.87 11.07 28.77
N ASN A 285 -13.05 11.20 28.16
CA ASN A 285 -14.20 10.33 28.41
C ASN A 285 -14.03 8.93 27.79
N ILE A 286 -13.15 8.78 26.81
CA ILE A 286 -12.91 7.51 26.10
C ILE A 286 -11.67 6.82 26.65
N VAL A 287 -10.54 7.53 26.71
CA VAL A 287 -9.24 6.94 27.11
C VAL A 287 -8.94 7.03 28.62
N GLY A 288 -9.73 7.82 29.35
CA GLY A 288 -9.47 8.18 30.74
C GLY A 288 -8.58 9.42 30.88
N PRO A 289 -8.67 10.13 32.03
CA PRO A 289 -7.98 11.40 32.25
C PRO A 289 -6.45 11.23 32.25
N GLU A 290 -5.94 10.18 32.89
CA GLU A 290 -4.49 9.97 33.00
C GLU A 290 -3.80 9.84 31.64
N HIS A 291 -4.36 9.04 30.73
CA HIS A 291 -3.80 8.88 29.38
C HIS A 291 -3.88 10.21 28.60
N TYR A 292 -5.03 10.90 28.66
CA TYR A 292 -5.22 12.16 27.97
C TYR A 292 -4.24 13.24 28.45
N ASP A 293 -4.09 13.41 29.77
CA ASP A 293 -3.24 14.44 30.35
C ASP A 293 -1.75 14.20 30.03
N VAL A 294 -1.31 12.93 30.05
CA VAL A 294 0.06 12.55 29.66
C VAL A 294 0.29 12.83 28.17
N ALA A 295 -0.64 12.44 27.29
CA ALA A 295 -0.53 12.69 25.85
C ALA A 295 -0.49 14.19 25.53
N ARG A 296 -1.36 15.00 26.17
CA ARG A 296 -1.37 16.46 26.00
C ARG A 296 -0.12 17.12 26.57
N GLY A 297 0.41 16.62 27.69
CA GLY A 297 1.68 17.08 28.26
C GLY A 297 2.85 16.85 27.31
N VAL A 298 2.93 15.65 26.70
CA VAL A 298 3.93 15.33 25.68
C VAL A 298 3.83 16.25 24.47
N GLN A 299 2.61 16.44 23.92
CA GLN A 299 2.38 17.33 22.79
C GLN A 299 2.77 18.78 23.11
N LYS A 300 2.45 19.27 24.31
CA LYS A 300 2.80 20.62 24.74
C LYS A 300 4.32 20.82 24.76
N ILE A 301 5.07 19.93 25.40
CA ILE A 301 6.54 20.03 25.45
C ILE A 301 7.16 20.00 24.05
N LEU A 302 6.66 19.14 23.16
CA LEU A 302 7.15 19.06 21.78
C LEU A 302 6.81 20.32 20.96
N GLN A 303 5.65 20.92 21.18
CA GLN A 303 5.24 22.17 20.56
C GLN A 303 6.10 23.36 21.03
N ASP A 304 6.36 23.42 22.35
CA ASP A 304 7.23 24.43 22.95
C ASP A 304 8.66 24.28 22.40
N TYR A 305 9.16 23.04 22.31
CA TYR A 305 10.46 22.74 21.70
C TYR A 305 10.55 23.19 20.24
N LYS A 306 9.53 22.91 19.41
CA LYS A 306 9.49 23.36 18.02
C LYS A 306 9.56 24.89 17.91
N SER A 307 8.92 25.62 18.83
CA SER A 307 8.97 27.08 18.87
C SER A 307 10.36 27.60 19.29
N LEU A 308 11.05 26.87 20.16
CA LEU A 308 12.42 27.19 20.59
C LEU A 308 13.49 26.82 19.55
N GLN A 309 13.21 25.90 18.62
CA GLN A 309 14.18 25.46 17.60
C GLN A 309 14.69 26.62 16.72
N ASP A 310 13.80 27.53 16.31
CA ASP A 310 14.19 28.70 15.50
C ASP A 310 15.11 29.65 16.27
N ILE A 311 14.84 29.84 17.57
CA ILE A 311 15.65 30.65 18.47
C ILE A 311 17.03 30.00 18.65
N ILE A 312 17.07 28.69 18.90
CA ILE A 312 18.32 27.91 19.05
C ILE A 312 19.17 27.99 17.78
N ALA A 313 18.55 27.95 16.60
CA ALA A 313 19.26 28.00 15.33
C ALA A 313 19.91 29.38 15.07
N ILE A 314 19.36 30.46 15.63
CA ILE A 314 19.85 31.83 15.41
C ILE A 314 20.81 32.28 16.53
N LEU A 315 20.39 32.12 17.80
CA LEU A 315 21.09 32.65 18.97
C LEU A 315 21.99 31.61 19.66
N GLY A 316 21.73 30.32 19.45
CA GLY A 316 22.40 29.23 20.18
C GLY A 316 21.68 28.83 21.47
N MET A 317 22.10 27.72 22.08
CA MET A 317 21.45 27.18 23.29
C MET A 317 21.75 27.97 24.57
N ASP A 318 22.85 28.72 24.60
CA ASP A 318 23.31 29.40 25.82
C ASP A 318 22.43 30.60 26.21
N GLU A 319 21.80 31.22 25.22
CA GLU A 319 20.92 32.40 25.35
C GLU A 319 19.51 32.06 25.86
N LEU A 320 19.20 30.77 25.99
CA LEU A 320 17.93 30.32 26.54
C LEU A 320 17.89 30.47 28.07
N SER A 321 16.70 30.70 28.62
CA SER A 321 16.50 30.61 30.06
C SER A 321 16.77 29.19 30.56
N GLU A 322 17.12 29.03 31.84
CA GLU A 322 17.35 27.70 32.41
C GLU A 322 16.09 26.81 32.35
N GLU A 323 14.89 27.40 32.41
CA GLU A 323 13.62 26.69 32.23
C GLU A 323 13.43 26.19 30.79
N ASP A 324 13.80 27.00 29.80
CA ASP A 324 13.73 26.62 28.39
C ASP A 324 14.77 25.53 28.05
N LYS A 325 15.97 25.62 28.63
CA LYS A 325 17.00 24.57 28.51
C LYS A 325 16.50 23.22 29.03
N LEU A 326 15.82 23.22 30.18
CA LEU A 326 15.19 22.01 30.72
C LEU A 326 14.08 21.48 29.80
N THR A 327 13.27 22.37 29.24
CA THR A 327 12.21 22.00 28.29
C THR A 327 12.79 21.35 27.04
N VAL A 328 13.85 21.91 26.46
CA VAL A 328 14.57 21.36 25.31
C VAL A 328 15.17 19.98 25.63
N ALA A 329 15.82 19.84 26.79
CA ALA A 329 16.41 18.58 27.22
C ALA A 329 15.35 17.47 27.37
N ARG A 330 14.20 17.78 27.99
CA ARG A 330 13.07 16.84 28.10
C ARG A 330 12.45 16.52 26.74
N ALA A 331 12.26 17.53 25.88
CA ALA A 331 11.71 17.34 24.55
C ALA A 331 12.56 16.40 23.69
N ARG A 332 13.89 16.56 23.71
CA ARG A 332 14.81 15.65 22.99
C ARG A 332 14.71 14.21 23.51
N LYS A 333 14.62 14.01 24.82
CA LYS A 333 14.42 12.68 25.41
C LYS A 333 13.10 12.06 24.98
N ILE A 334 12.00 12.82 25.05
CA ILE A 334 10.68 12.39 24.58
C ILE A 334 10.73 12.01 23.10
N GLN A 335 11.34 12.84 22.26
CA GLN A 335 11.45 12.61 20.82
C GLN A 335 12.21 11.31 20.52
N ARG A 336 13.29 11.04 21.26
CA ARG A 336 14.05 9.78 21.13
C ARG A 336 13.27 8.59 21.70
N PHE A 337 12.55 8.76 22.81
CA PHE A 337 11.76 7.72 23.45
C PHE A 337 10.54 7.28 22.62
N LEU A 338 10.08 8.11 21.69
CA LEU A 338 9.09 7.70 20.68
C LEU A 338 9.64 6.69 19.66
N SER A 339 10.96 6.47 19.60
CA SER A 339 11.55 5.43 18.77
C SER A 339 11.43 4.05 19.43
N GLN A 340 11.15 3.03 18.62
CA GLN A 340 10.96 1.66 19.10
C GLN A 340 11.52 0.65 18.10
N PRO A 341 12.30 -0.35 18.54
CA PRO A 341 12.77 -1.42 17.65
C PRO A 341 11.61 -2.35 17.28
N PHE A 342 11.36 -2.48 15.97
CA PHE A 342 10.33 -3.37 15.44
C PHE A 342 10.84 -4.80 15.25
N GLN A 343 10.01 -5.78 15.61
CA GLN A 343 10.32 -7.20 15.40
C GLN A 343 10.54 -7.54 13.93
N VAL A 344 9.79 -6.91 13.02
CA VAL A 344 9.96 -7.09 11.57
C VAL A 344 11.23 -6.41 11.03
N ALA A 345 11.77 -5.44 11.76
CA ALA A 345 12.95 -4.68 11.37
C ALA A 345 14.25 -5.23 11.99
N GLU A 346 14.18 -6.26 12.82
CA GLU A 346 15.33 -6.87 13.52
C GLU A 346 16.45 -7.27 12.55
N VAL A 347 16.09 -7.75 11.35
CA VAL A 347 17.03 -8.11 10.29
C VAL A 347 17.85 -6.90 9.79
N PHE A 348 17.28 -5.70 9.85
CA PHE A 348 17.93 -4.46 9.38
C PHE A 348 18.62 -3.70 10.51
N THR A 349 17.99 -3.65 11.70
CA THR A 349 18.47 -2.85 12.82
C THR A 349 19.46 -3.62 13.72
N GLY A 350 19.43 -4.96 13.68
CA GLY A 350 20.18 -5.79 14.63
C GLY A 350 19.68 -5.71 16.07
N HIS A 351 18.60 -4.97 16.33
CA HIS A 351 17.98 -4.83 17.64
C HIS A 351 16.76 -5.75 17.73
N MET A 352 16.65 -6.50 18.83
CA MET A 352 15.47 -7.34 19.08
C MET A 352 14.21 -6.47 19.18
N GLY A 353 13.17 -6.88 18.47
CA GLY A 353 11.88 -6.19 18.52
C GLY A 353 11.27 -6.18 19.91
N LYS A 354 10.65 -5.07 20.28
CA LYS A 354 9.95 -4.92 21.56
C LYS A 354 8.48 -4.62 21.34
N LEU A 355 7.62 -5.20 22.17
CA LEU A 355 6.20 -4.86 22.24
C LEU A 355 5.94 -4.18 23.59
N VAL A 356 5.60 -2.89 23.58
CA VAL A 356 5.38 -2.10 24.79
C VAL A 356 3.87 -2.06 25.11
N PRO A 357 3.43 -2.55 26.28
CA PRO A 357 2.05 -2.42 26.71
C PRO A 357 1.66 -0.97 27.01
N LEU A 358 0.39 -0.61 26.74
CA LEU A 358 -0.13 0.75 26.96
C LEU A 358 0.14 1.31 28.37
N LYS A 359 -0.01 0.48 29.40
CA LYS A 359 0.23 0.90 30.80
C LYS A 359 1.67 1.33 31.03
N GLU A 360 2.63 0.63 30.43
CA GLU A 360 4.05 0.94 30.54
C GLU A 360 4.39 2.20 29.74
N THR A 361 3.76 2.39 28.58
CA THR A 361 3.89 3.64 27.79
C THR A 361 3.44 4.85 28.59
N ILE A 362 2.23 4.82 29.18
CA ILE A 362 1.70 5.94 29.96
C ILE A 362 2.58 6.22 31.17
N LYS A 363 2.99 5.17 31.90
CA LYS A 363 3.90 5.30 33.05
C LYS A 363 5.23 5.96 32.64
N GLY A 364 5.87 5.46 31.58
CA GLY A 364 7.16 5.99 31.11
C GLY A 364 7.09 7.47 30.73
N PHE A 365 6.10 7.86 29.91
CA PHE A 365 5.93 9.27 29.55
C PHE A 365 5.56 10.13 30.74
N LYS A 366 4.71 9.66 31.67
CA LYS A 366 4.36 10.40 32.89
C LYS A 366 5.58 10.71 33.75
N GLN A 367 6.48 9.74 33.93
CA GLN A 367 7.70 9.94 34.72
C GLN A 367 8.70 10.87 34.04
N ILE A 368 8.80 10.82 32.70
CA ILE A 368 9.60 11.78 31.93
C ILE A 368 9.03 13.20 32.07
N LEU A 369 7.70 13.36 31.99
CA LEU A 369 7.04 14.66 32.19
C LEU A 369 7.24 15.21 33.61
N ALA A 370 7.25 14.33 34.62
CA ALA A 370 7.48 14.69 36.01
C ALA A 370 8.95 15.08 36.31
N GLY A 371 9.89 14.79 35.39
CA GLY A 371 11.31 15.09 35.55
C GLY A 371 12.12 14.05 36.33
N GLU A 372 11.56 12.86 36.58
CA GLU A 372 12.24 11.79 37.33
C GLU A 372 13.55 11.34 36.66
N TYR A 373 13.61 11.46 35.33
CA TYR A 373 14.74 11.00 34.49
C TYR A 373 15.55 12.14 33.85
N ASP A 374 15.52 13.34 34.44
CA ASP A 374 16.27 14.50 33.91
C ASP A 374 17.79 14.29 33.96
N HIS A 375 18.27 13.47 34.90
CA HIS A 375 19.69 13.13 35.05
C HIS A 375 20.21 12.13 34.00
N LEU A 376 19.34 11.41 33.30
CA LEU A 376 19.74 10.40 32.30
C LEU A 376 20.16 11.06 30.97
N PRO A 377 21.13 10.49 30.23
CA PRO A 377 21.54 10.99 28.93
C PRO A 377 20.49 10.73 27.84
N GLU A 378 20.42 11.59 26.83
CA GLU A 378 19.44 11.48 25.72
C GLU A 378 19.55 10.15 24.96
N GLN A 379 20.78 9.63 24.79
CA GLN A 379 21.06 8.40 24.04
C GLN A 379 20.47 7.14 24.68
N ALA A 380 20.20 7.19 25.99
CA ALA A 380 19.56 6.10 26.73
C ALA A 380 18.11 5.87 26.29
N PHE A 381 17.44 6.91 25.77
CA PHE A 381 16.05 6.84 25.31
C PHE A 381 15.92 6.42 23.84
N TYR A 382 17.02 6.20 23.13
CA TYR A 382 16.99 5.83 21.72
C TYR A 382 16.85 4.31 21.52
N MET A 383 15.89 3.87 20.68
CA MET A 383 15.65 2.47 20.32
C MET A 383 15.49 1.54 21.53
N VAL A 384 14.62 1.91 22.46
CA VAL A 384 14.29 1.15 23.67
C VAL A 384 12.80 0.81 23.71
N GLY A 385 12.41 -0.18 24.51
CA GLY A 385 11.00 -0.49 24.78
C GLY A 385 10.47 0.32 25.96
N PRO A 386 10.19 -0.33 27.10
CA PRO A 386 9.69 0.35 28.30
C PRO A 386 10.78 1.19 28.99
N ILE A 387 10.35 2.07 29.90
CA ILE A 387 11.23 3.05 30.57
C ILE A 387 12.35 2.38 31.38
N GLU A 388 12.10 1.19 31.92
CA GLU A 388 13.08 0.41 32.65
C GLU A 388 14.28 0.01 31.78
N GLU A 389 14.09 -0.22 30.48
CA GLU A 389 15.19 -0.49 29.54
C GLU A 389 16.03 0.77 29.28
N ALA A 390 15.41 1.96 29.29
CA ALA A 390 16.13 3.22 29.16
C ALA A 390 17.08 3.44 30.35
N VAL A 391 16.61 3.14 31.57
CA VAL A 391 17.45 3.21 32.79
C VAL A 391 18.61 2.23 32.71
N ALA A 392 18.35 0.97 32.38
CA ALA A 392 19.40 -0.05 32.25
C ALA A 392 20.42 0.30 31.15
N LYS A 393 19.98 0.94 30.07
CA LYS A 393 20.86 1.43 29.01
C LYS A 393 21.70 2.63 29.48
N ALA A 394 21.13 3.54 30.27
CA ALA A 394 21.87 4.65 30.85
C ALA A 394 22.97 4.18 31.80
N GLU A 395 22.70 3.17 32.63
CA GLU A 395 23.70 2.55 33.51
C GLU A 395 24.87 1.98 32.72
N LYS A 396 24.60 1.23 31.64
CA LYS A 396 25.65 0.71 30.74
C LYS A 396 26.48 1.81 30.10
N LEU A 397 25.83 2.88 29.63
CA LEU A 397 26.54 4.02 29.06
C LEU A 397 27.42 4.72 30.12
N ALA A 398 26.96 4.82 31.36
CA ALA A 398 27.75 5.37 32.45
C ALA A 398 28.96 4.48 32.77
N GLU A 399 28.81 3.16 32.74
CA GLU A 399 29.92 2.19 32.91
C GLU A 399 30.93 2.24 31.75
N GLU A 400 30.48 2.43 30.51
CA GLU A 400 31.36 2.54 29.33
C GLU A 400 32.15 3.85 29.28
N HIS A 401 31.65 4.90 29.94
CA HIS A 401 32.26 6.23 29.98
C HIS A 401 33.05 6.52 31.28
N ALA A 402 32.97 5.63 32.28
CA ALA A 402 33.77 5.67 33.51
C ALA A 402 35.11 4.95 33.32
#